data_AF-A0A519JKT7-F1
#
_entry.id   AF-A0A519JKT7-F1
#
_cell.length_a   1.000
_cell.length_b   1.000
_cell.length_c   1.000
_cell.angle_alpha   90.00
_cell.angle_beta   90.00
_cell.angle_gamma   90.00
#
_symmetry.space_group_name_H-M   'P 1'
#
loop_
_entity.id
_entity.type
_entity.pdbx_description
1 polymer ?
#
loop_
_entity_poly.entity_id
_entity_poly.type
_entity_poly.pdbx_seq_one_letter_code
_entity_poly.pdbx_strand_id
1 'polypeptide(L)'
;MYGGDGVSNFALPDFRGRVPISFGTGPGIAPKEIGQTGGTENNTLTVSQLPPHTHTVAAVTAEGNVSAPGNALPANTKLLDKEYSSSAGDTTMSASMIGSTGGGAQVNNMQPFLTVTFIIALTGNYPAP
;
A
#
# COMPACT_ATOMS: atom_id res chain seq x y z
N MET A 1 -13.77 21.07 -19.38
CA MET A 1 -14.54 21.16 -20.64
C MET A 1 -13.58 20.94 -21.80
N TYR A 2 -13.80 19.94 -22.65
CA TYR A 2 -13.01 19.78 -23.88
C TYR A 2 -13.76 20.47 -25.01
N GLY A 3 -13.31 21.68 -25.32
CA GLY A 3 -13.92 22.59 -26.27
C GLY A 3 -13.32 23.97 -26.06
N GLY A 4 -12.40 24.36 -26.94
CA GLY A 4 -11.92 25.74 -26.99
C GLY A 4 -12.87 26.60 -27.83
N ASP A 5 -12.33 27.62 -28.51
CA ASP A 5 -13.13 28.66 -29.17
C ASP A 5 -13.82 28.21 -30.48
N GLY A 6 -13.66 26.94 -30.89
CA GLY A 6 -14.23 26.41 -32.13
C GLY A 6 -13.59 26.98 -33.41
N VAL A 7 -12.49 27.73 -33.30
CA VAL A 7 -11.82 28.39 -34.42
C VAL A 7 -10.32 28.10 -34.43
N SER A 8 -9.64 28.25 -33.29
CA SER A 8 -8.17 28.13 -33.18
C SER A 8 -7.71 27.16 -32.10
N ASN A 9 -8.55 26.86 -31.11
CA ASN A 9 -8.16 26.04 -29.97
C ASN A 9 -9.12 24.86 -29.80
N PHE A 10 -8.64 23.64 -30.05
CA PHE A 10 -9.38 22.42 -29.77
C PHE A 10 -8.68 21.67 -28.65
N ALA A 11 -9.19 21.81 -27.43
CA ALA A 11 -8.66 21.10 -26.27
C ALA A 11 -8.98 19.61 -26.41
N LEU A 12 -8.02 18.83 -26.89
CA LEU A 12 -8.13 17.40 -27.06
C LEU A 12 -7.91 16.65 -25.73
N PRO A 13 -8.73 15.64 -25.41
CA PRO A 13 -8.42 14.72 -24.33
C PRO A 13 -7.13 13.95 -24.63
N ASP A 14 -6.19 13.94 -23.69
CA ASP A 14 -5.02 13.07 -23.75
C ASP A 14 -5.30 11.76 -23.01
N PHE A 15 -5.49 10.68 -23.77
CA PHE A 15 -5.73 9.32 -23.26
C PHE A 15 -4.50 8.42 -23.25
N ARG A 16 -3.31 8.93 -23.62
CA ARG A 16 -2.10 8.11 -23.66
C ARG A 16 -1.76 7.62 -22.25
N GLY A 17 -1.71 6.30 -22.06
CA GLY A 17 -1.44 5.67 -20.77
C GLY A 17 -2.60 5.78 -19.77
N ARG A 18 -3.83 6.07 -20.21
CA ARG A 18 -4.98 6.30 -19.33
C ARG A 18 -6.16 5.39 -19.64
N VAL A 19 -6.93 5.08 -18.60
CA VAL A 19 -8.22 4.38 -18.72
C VAL A 19 -9.35 5.42 -18.62
N PRO A 20 -10.27 5.51 -19.60
CA PRO A 20 -11.39 6.42 -19.52
C PRO A 20 -12.40 5.96 -18.47
N ILE A 21 -12.96 6.90 -17.72
CA ILE A 21 -14.08 6.69 -16.79
C ILE A 21 -15.22 7.66 -17.12
N SER A 22 -16.46 7.25 -16.90
CA SER A 22 -17.61 8.15 -17.11
C SER A 22 -17.57 9.31 -16.13
N PHE A 23 -17.96 10.49 -16.61
CA PHE A 23 -18.25 11.65 -15.76
C PHE A 23 -19.62 11.50 -15.10
N GLY A 24 -19.89 12.34 -14.11
CA GLY A 24 -21.19 12.43 -13.42
C GLY A 24 -21.17 11.94 -11.98
N THR A 25 -22.34 11.61 -11.48
CA THR A 25 -22.57 11.17 -10.09
C THR A 25 -23.16 9.75 -10.09
N GLY A 26 -22.87 9.00 -9.02
CA GLY A 26 -23.44 7.67 -8.82
C GLY A 26 -23.49 7.31 -7.34
N PRO A 27 -24.24 6.26 -6.95
CA PRO A 27 -24.34 5.85 -5.56
C PRO A 27 -22.97 5.48 -4.97
N GLY A 28 -22.59 6.11 -3.85
CA GLY A 28 -21.35 5.80 -3.13
C GLY A 28 -20.06 6.29 -3.79
N ILE A 29 -20.14 7.07 -4.87
CA ILE A 29 -18.96 7.65 -5.54
C ILE A 29 -19.00 9.17 -5.54
N ALA A 30 -17.84 9.79 -5.34
CA ALA A 30 -17.70 11.24 -5.48
C ALA A 30 -17.98 11.68 -6.92
N PRO A 31 -18.62 12.85 -7.14
CA PRO A 31 -18.84 13.40 -8.47
C PRO A 31 -17.54 13.47 -9.29
N LYS A 32 -17.61 13.06 -10.57
CA LYS A 32 -16.51 13.16 -11.53
C LYS A 32 -16.80 14.23 -12.57
N GLU A 33 -15.91 15.21 -12.67
CA GLU A 33 -15.99 16.24 -13.70
C GLU A 33 -15.35 15.77 -15.02
N ILE A 34 -15.86 16.28 -16.13
CA ILE A 34 -15.29 15.99 -17.45
C ILE A 34 -13.86 16.53 -17.53
N GLY A 35 -12.92 15.64 -17.83
CA GLY A 35 -11.50 15.95 -17.92
C GLY A 35 -10.74 15.86 -16.61
N GLN A 36 -11.41 15.48 -15.51
CA GLN A 36 -10.73 15.15 -14.27
C GLN A 36 -9.76 13.97 -14.47
N THR A 37 -8.53 14.12 -13.99
CA THR A 37 -7.49 13.08 -14.03
C THR A 37 -7.23 12.55 -12.62
N GLY A 38 -6.81 11.29 -12.53
CA GLY A 38 -6.41 10.66 -11.27
C GLY A 38 -5.97 9.21 -11.47
N GLY A 39 -5.76 8.50 -10.35
CA GLY A 39 -5.25 7.14 -10.34
C GLY A 39 -3.72 7.06 -10.22
N THR A 40 -3.23 5.84 -10.04
CA THR A 40 -1.82 5.48 -9.90
C THR A 40 -1.59 4.10 -10.52
N GLU A 41 -0.47 3.91 -11.21
CA GLU A 41 -0.07 2.61 -11.76
C GLU A 41 0.45 1.67 -10.66
N ASN A 42 1.08 2.24 -9.63
CA ASN A 42 1.61 1.50 -8.49
C ASN A 42 1.24 2.17 -7.18
N ASN A 43 1.00 1.36 -6.15
CA ASN A 43 0.74 1.83 -4.79
C ASN A 43 1.85 1.31 -3.87
N THR A 44 2.36 2.16 -3.01
CA THR A 44 3.35 1.76 -1.99
C THR A 44 2.61 1.38 -0.72
N LEU A 45 2.80 0.16 -0.23
CA LEU A 45 2.17 -0.28 1.02
C LEU A 45 2.89 0.33 2.22
N THR A 46 2.15 1.11 3.00
CA THR A 46 2.58 1.60 4.32
C THR A 46 2.30 0.55 5.40
N VAL A 47 2.95 0.70 6.56
CA VAL A 47 2.67 -0.16 7.74
C VAL A 47 1.19 -0.12 8.13
N SER A 48 0.52 1.04 7.99
CA SER A 48 -0.91 1.19 8.28
C SER A 48 -1.83 0.47 7.29
N GLN A 49 -1.33 0.06 6.12
CA GLN A 49 -2.06 -0.71 5.12
C GLN A 49 -1.86 -2.23 5.25
N LEU A 50 -1.05 -2.67 6.23
CA LEU A 50 -0.84 -4.09 6.52
C LEU A 50 -1.70 -4.52 7.70
N PRO A 51 -2.19 -5.78 7.73
CA PRO A 51 -2.88 -6.31 8.90
C PRO A 51 -2.01 -6.22 10.16
N PRO A 52 -2.57 -5.75 11.29
CA PRO A 52 -1.83 -5.72 12.53
C PRO A 52 -1.54 -7.15 12.98
N HIS A 53 -0.28 -7.43 13.26
CA HIS A 53 0.18 -8.64 13.94
C HIS A 53 1.21 -8.23 14.98
N THR A 54 1.38 -9.06 16.01
CA THR A 54 2.35 -8.81 17.07
C THR A 54 3.00 -10.12 17.49
N HIS A 55 4.19 -10.00 18.06
CA HIS A 55 4.89 -11.10 18.70
C HIS A 55 5.03 -10.76 20.18
N THR A 56 4.84 -11.76 21.03
CA THR A 56 5.20 -11.66 22.44
C THR A 56 6.53 -12.38 22.65
N VAL A 57 7.43 -11.74 23.41
CA VAL A 57 8.69 -12.38 23.83
C VAL A 57 8.51 -12.83 25.26
N ALA A 58 8.31 -14.14 25.43
CA ALA A 58 8.32 -14.75 26.75
C ALA A 58 9.74 -14.74 27.32
N ALA A 59 9.86 -14.56 28.63
CA ALA A 59 11.12 -14.56 29.36
C ALA A 59 10.95 -15.28 30.71
N VAL A 60 12.08 -15.53 31.35
CA VAL A 60 12.16 -16.19 32.66
C VAL A 60 12.73 -15.21 33.68
N THR A 61 12.04 -15.00 34.81
CA THR A 61 12.52 -14.09 35.87
C THR A 61 13.69 -14.64 36.67
N ALA A 62 13.83 -15.97 36.71
CA ALA A 62 14.98 -16.66 37.30
C ALA A 62 16.27 -16.44 36.49
N GLU A 63 17.41 -16.77 37.11
CA GLU A 63 18.72 -16.70 36.45
C GLU A 63 18.83 -17.67 35.28
N GLY A 64 19.59 -17.26 34.26
CA GLY A 64 19.89 -18.12 33.13
C GLY A 64 20.66 -19.38 33.53
N ASN A 65 20.30 -20.50 32.90
CA ASN A 65 20.91 -21.81 33.13
C ASN A 65 21.73 -22.30 31.91
N VAL A 66 21.56 -21.65 30.75
CA VAL A 66 22.24 -21.93 29.47
C VAL A 66 22.75 -20.64 28.84
N SER A 67 23.91 -20.71 28.16
CA SER A 67 24.56 -19.56 27.52
C SER A 67 24.11 -19.34 26.07
N ALA A 68 23.53 -20.37 25.43
CA ALA A 68 23.07 -20.28 24.05
C ALA A 68 21.54 -20.12 23.97
N PRO A 69 21.03 -19.30 23.03
CA PRO A 69 19.59 -19.06 22.87
C PRO A 69 18.80 -20.22 22.24
N GLY A 70 19.46 -21.31 21.84
CA GLY A 70 18.83 -22.40 21.08
C GLY A 70 17.67 -23.04 21.84
N ASN A 71 16.43 -22.71 21.44
CA ASN A 71 15.19 -23.09 22.11
C ASN A 71 15.11 -22.67 23.60
N ALA A 72 15.82 -21.61 23.98
CA ALA A 72 15.82 -21.06 25.32
C ALA A 72 15.24 -19.63 25.33
N LEU A 73 14.67 -19.22 26.45
CA LEU A 73 14.09 -17.89 26.64
C LEU A 73 15.10 -16.93 27.27
N PRO A 74 15.06 -15.63 26.99
CA PRO A 74 15.80 -14.63 27.75
C PRO A 74 15.51 -14.76 29.25
N ALA A 75 16.55 -14.67 30.06
CA ALA A 75 16.47 -14.83 31.51
C ALA A 75 17.21 -13.70 32.23
N ASN A 76 17.10 -13.65 33.56
CA ASN A 76 17.85 -12.70 34.35
C ASN A 76 19.36 -13.05 34.34
N THR A 77 20.22 -12.04 34.37
CA THR A 77 21.69 -12.19 34.34
C THR A 77 22.30 -12.02 35.73
N LYS A 78 23.41 -12.70 36.00
CA LYS A 78 24.24 -12.55 37.21
C LYS A 78 25.72 -12.60 36.85
N LEU A 79 26.59 -12.56 37.85
CA LEU A 79 28.02 -12.83 37.63
C LEU A 79 28.15 -14.23 37.01
N LEU A 80 28.69 -14.30 35.78
CA LEU A 80 28.83 -15.45 34.86
C LEU A 80 27.75 -15.54 33.77
N ASP A 81 28.22 -15.90 32.57
CA ASP A 81 27.66 -15.72 31.21
C ASP A 81 26.50 -16.67 30.85
N LYS A 82 25.38 -16.60 31.59
CA LYS A 82 24.16 -17.36 31.28
C LYS A 82 22.95 -16.43 31.25
N GLU A 83 22.58 -16.05 30.04
CA GLU A 83 21.52 -15.07 29.76
C GLU A 83 20.22 -15.73 29.31
N TYR A 84 20.20 -17.07 29.18
CA TYR A 84 19.06 -17.82 28.69
C TYR A 84 18.64 -18.94 29.63
N SER A 85 17.36 -19.32 29.58
CA SER A 85 16.79 -20.39 30.38
C SER A 85 15.94 -21.34 29.54
N SER A 86 16.09 -22.65 29.79
CA SER A 86 15.25 -23.70 29.21
C SER A 86 13.92 -23.90 29.96
N SER A 87 13.67 -23.15 31.04
CA SER A 87 12.41 -23.21 31.77
C SER A 87 11.27 -22.58 30.96
N ALA A 88 10.03 -22.94 31.31
CA ALA A 88 8.86 -22.26 30.78
C ALA A 88 8.88 -20.77 31.16
N GLY A 89 8.43 -19.91 30.25
CA GLY A 89 8.35 -18.47 30.49
C GLY A 89 7.32 -18.13 31.55
N ASP A 90 7.71 -17.24 32.48
CA ASP A 90 6.88 -16.76 33.60
C ASP A 90 6.61 -15.25 33.52
N THR A 91 7.25 -14.56 32.58
CA THR A 91 7.07 -13.14 32.33
C THR A 91 7.14 -12.82 30.84
N THR A 92 6.79 -11.59 30.49
CA THR A 92 6.87 -11.07 29.12
C THR A 92 7.77 -9.85 29.11
N MET A 93 8.67 -9.80 28.13
CA MET A 93 9.56 -8.66 27.94
C MET A 93 8.78 -7.42 27.49
N SER A 94 9.39 -6.23 27.66
CA SER A 94 8.79 -4.98 27.20
C SER A 94 8.44 -5.03 25.71
N ALA A 95 7.25 -4.55 25.35
CA ALA A 95 6.81 -4.47 23.96
C ALA A 95 7.74 -3.64 23.08
N SER A 96 8.54 -2.73 23.66
CA SER A 96 9.56 -1.96 22.95
C SER A 96 10.69 -2.81 22.34
N MET A 97 10.81 -4.09 22.74
CA MET A 97 11.74 -5.03 22.10
C MET A 97 11.28 -5.44 20.69
N ILE A 98 9.99 -5.32 20.40
CA ILE A 98 9.39 -5.69 19.13
C ILE A 98 8.96 -4.41 18.40
N GLY A 99 9.60 -4.15 17.25
CA GLY A 99 9.18 -3.07 16.34
C GLY A 99 8.23 -3.57 15.27
N SER A 100 7.27 -2.74 14.88
CA SER A 100 6.51 -2.96 13.64
C SER A 100 7.38 -2.58 12.45
N THR A 101 7.48 -3.47 11.47
CA THR A 101 8.21 -3.21 10.21
C THR A 101 7.29 -3.42 9.01
N GLY A 102 7.52 -2.65 7.95
CA GLY A 102 6.86 -2.78 6.67
C GLY A 102 7.80 -2.25 5.60
N GLY A 103 8.17 -3.11 4.64
CA GLY A 103 9.24 -2.83 3.69
C GLY A 103 8.92 -1.80 2.60
N GLY A 104 7.76 -1.14 2.64
CA GLY A 104 7.37 -0.16 1.61
C GLY A 104 7.26 -0.77 0.22
N ALA A 105 6.86 -2.05 0.11
CA ALA A 105 6.81 -2.73 -1.17
C ALA A 105 5.77 -2.06 -2.08
N GLN A 106 6.15 -1.85 -3.34
CA GLN A 106 5.22 -1.41 -4.36
C GLN A 106 4.36 -2.58 -4.85
N VAL A 107 3.07 -2.35 -4.96
CA VAL A 107 2.13 -3.27 -5.59
C VAL A 107 1.63 -2.67 -6.90
N ASN A 108 1.54 -3.53 -7.93
CA ASN A 108 0.91 -3.15 -9.19
C ASN A 108 -0.58 -2.86 -8.94
N ASN A 109 -1.04 -1.69 -9.38
CA ASN A 109 -2.43 -1.26 -9.32
C ASN A 109 -3.08 -1.22 -10.72
N MET A 110 -2.35 -1.66 -11.76
CA MET A 110 -2.91 -1.82 -13.09
C MET A 110 -3.68 -3.15 -13.20
N GLN A 111 -4.98 -3.05 -13.48
CA GLN A 111 -5.79 -4.19 -13.93
C GLN A 111 -5.28 -4.72 -15.28
N PRO A 112 -5.62 -5.97 -15.67
CA PRO A 112 -5.38 -6.45 -17.03
C PRO A 112 -5.94 -5.48 -18.08
N PHE A 113 -5.16 -5.15 -19.10
CA PHE A 113 -5.53 -4.15 -20.10
C PHE A 113 -5.08 -4.54 -21.51
N LEU A 114 -5.75 -3.94 -22.50
CA LEU A 114 -5.33 -3.93 -23.89
C LEU A 114 -5.12 -2.48 -24.32
N THR A 115 -3.97 -2.19 -24.92
CA THR A 115 -3.69 -0.86 -25.46
C THR A 115 -4.47 -0.65 -26.76
N VAL A 116 -5.23 0.44 -26.81
CA VAL A 116 -5.97 0.87 -28.00
C VAL A 116 -5.60 2.30 -28.37
N THR A 117 -5.84 2.68 -29.62
CA THR A 117 -5.64 4.06 -30.09
C THR A 117 -6.98 4.80 -30.05
N PHE A 118 -7.05 5.90 -29.31
CA PHE A 118 -8.19 6.81 -29.32
C PHE A 118 -8.04 7.80 -30.47
N ILE A 119 -9.07 7.90 -31.31
CA ILE A 119 -9.11 8.80 -32.47
C ILE A 119 -10.36 9.66 -32.35
N ILE A 120 -10.22 10.95 -32.66
CA ILE A 120 -11.32 11.92 -32.69
C ILE A 120 -11.30 12.64 -34.04
N ALA A 121 -12.46 12.73 -34.68
CA ALA A 121 -12.59 13.50 -35.91
C ALA A 121 -12.55 14.99 -35.58
N LEU A 122 -11.59 15.71 -36.15
CA LEU A 122 -11.48 17.17 -36.01
C LEU A 122 -12.36 17.92 -37.02
N THR A 123 -12.77 17.23 -38.09
CA THR A 123 -13.55 17.75 -39.21
C THR A 123 -14.45 16.65 -39.77
N GLY A 124 -15.69 16.97 -40.16
CA GLY A 124 -16.61 16.03 -40.80
C GLY A 124 -18.04 16.60 -40.93
N ASN A 125 -18.89 15.95 -41.72
CA ASN A 125 -20.30 16.32 -41.79
C ASN A 125 -20.94 16.04 -40.42
N TYR A 126 -21.35 17.11 -39.75
CA TYR A 126 -22.18 17.07 -38.53
C TYR A 126 -23.39 16.14 -38.78
N PRO A 127 -23.93 15.40 -37.79
CA PRO A 127 -25.16 14.65 -38.00
C PRO A 127 -26.22 15.58 -38.58
N ALA A 128 -26.60 15.33 -39.83
CA ALA A 128 -27.80 15.89 -40.44
C ALA A 128 -29.00 15.21 -39.77
N PRO A 129 -30.11 15.94 -39.56
CA PRO A 129 -31.23 15.53 -38.71
C PRO A 129 -31.77 14.12 -38.97
#